data_AF-A0A1H7MEJ2-F1
#
_entry.id   AF-A0A1H7MEJ2-F1
#
_cell.length_a   1.000
_cell.length_b   1.000
_cell.length_c   1.000
_cell.angle_alpha   90.00
_cell.angle_beta   90.00
_cell.angle_gamma   90.00
#
_symmetry.space_group_name_H-M   'P 1'
#
loop_
_entity.id
_entity.type
_entity.pdbx_description
1 polymer ?
#
loop_
_entity_poly.entity_id
_entity_poly.type
_entity_poly.pdbx_seq_one_letter_code
_entity_poly.pdbx_strand_id
1 'polypeptide(L)' 'MKKKLTLGLLFGAGIGLLAGILTDNIAIGLAFGAGVGLVFGTVIKK' A
#
# COMPACT_ATOMS: atom_id res chain seq x y z
N MET A 1 12.32 -2.23 14.44
CA MET A 1 12.59 -1.89 13.02
C MET A 1 11.52 -2.32 12.00
N LYS A 2 10.57 -3.23 12.31
CA LYS A 2 9.53 -3.71 11.35
C LYS A 2 8.20 -2.93 11.37
N LYS A 3 7.83 -2.32 12.52
CA LYS A 3 6.50 -1.68 12.72
C LYS A 3 6.15 -0.57 11.71
N LYS A 4 7.11 0.29 11.34
CA LYS A 4 6.86 1.41 10.39
C LYS A 4 6.61 0.93 8.96
N LEU A 5 7.35 -0.10 8.53
CA LEU A 5 7.13 -0.74 7.23
C LEU A 5 5.78 -1.47 7.17
N THR A 6 5.44 -2.21 8.22
CA THR A 6 4.14 -2.89 8.32
C THR A 6 2.98 -1.89 8.30
N LEU A 7 3.10 -0.75 8.98
CA LEU A 7 2.10 0.32 8.93
C LEU A 7 1.96 0.92 7.53
N GLY A 8 3.07 1.20 6.85
CA GLY A 8 3.05 1.70 5.46
C GLY A 8 2.40 0.71 4.50
N LEU A 9 2.69 -0.59 4.65
CA LEU A 9 2.10 -1.67 3.86
C LEU A 9 0.59 -1.84 4.14
N LEU A 10 0.17 -1.81 5.40
CA LEU A 10 -1.25 -1.90 5.77
C LEU A 10 -2.04 -0.71 5.22
N PHE A 11 -1.47 0.49 5.32
CA PHE A 11 -2.10 1.71 4.83
C PHE A 11 -2.17 1.73 3.29
N GLY A 12 -1.08 1.38 2.62
CA GLY A 12 -1.04 1.28 1.16
C GLY A 12 -1.93 0.17 0.61
N ALA A 13 -1.98 -0.99 1.25
CA ALA A 13 -2.87 -2.09 0.85
C ALA A 13 -4.34 -1.72 1.04
N GLY A 14 -4.70 -1.00 2.12
CA GLY A 14 -6.06 -0.50 2.34
C GLY A 14 -6.51 0.48 1.26
N ILE A 15 -5.67 1.46 0.92
CA ILE A 15 -5.94 2.43 -0.15
C ILE A 15 -5.98 1.71 -1.52
N GLY A 16 -5.06 0.79 -1.77
CA GLY A 16 -5.02 0.00 -3.00
C GLY A 16 -6.25 -0.86 -3.21
N LEU A 17 -6.78 -1.45 -2.13
CA LEU A 17 -8.00 -2.24 -2.18
C LEU A 17 -9.22 -1.35 -2.48
N LEU A 18 -9.33 -0.17 -1.86
CA LEU A 18 -10.38 0.80 -2.16
C LEU A 18 -10.30 1.30 -3.61
N ALA A 19 -9.10 1.63 -4.09
CA ALA A 19 -8.88 2.03 -5.48
C ALA A 19 -9.15 0.90 -6.48
N GLY A 20 -8.83 -0.34 -6.11
CA GLY A 20 -9.09 -1.53 -6.91
C GLY A 20 -10.58 -1.85 -7.02
N ILE A 21 -11.35 -1.64 -5.95
CA ILE A 21 -12.82 -1.75 -5.99
C ILE A 21 -13.42 -0.67 -6.89
N LEU A 22 -12.95 0.59 -6.78
CA LEU A 22 -13.41 1.70 -7.61
C LEU A 22 -13.13 1.52 -9.11
N THR A 23 -12.09 0.76 -9.45
CA THR A 23 -11.66 0.54 -10.84
C THR A 23 -12.09 -0.83 -11.38
N ASP A 24 -12.92 -1.58 -10.65
CA ASP A 24 -13.31 -2.96 -10.94
C ASP A 24 -12.11 -3.90 -11.18
N ASN A 25 -10.93 -3.50 -10.68
CA ASN A 25 -9.67 -4.19 -10.89
C ASN A 25 -8.85 -4.23 -9.59
N ILE A 26 -9.27 -5.14 -8.71
CA ILE A 26 -8.67 -5.34 -7.40
C ILE A 26 -7.20 -5.72 -7.50
N ALA A 27 -6.80 -6.53 -8.50
CA ALA A 27 -5.42 -6.97 -8.65
C ALA A 27 -4.46 -5.79 -8.90
N ILE A 28 -4.84 -4.88 -9.82
CA ILE A 28 -4.03 -3.69 -10.12
C ILE A 28 -4.05 -2.71 -8.95
N GLY A 29 -5.23 -2.44 -8.37
CA GLY A 29 -5.34 -1.54 -7.22
C GLY A 29 -4.51 -2.01 -6.02
N LEU A 30 -4.57 -3.30 -5.70
CA LEU A 30 -3.81 -3.88 -4.60
C LEU A 30 -2.30 -3.86 -4.87
N ALA A 31 -1.86 -4.21 -6.08
CA ALA A 31 -0.45 -4.17 -6.46
C ALA A 31 0.10 -2.73 -6.41
N PHE A 32 -0.67 -1.76 -6.89
CA PHE A 32 -0.30 -0.35 -6.89
C PHE A 32 -0.26 0.21 -5.47
N GLY A 33 -1.30 -0.03 -4.67
CA GLY A 33 -1.37 0.43 -3.28
C GLY A 33 -0.32 -0.23 -2.37
N ALA A 34 -0.07 -1.53 -2.53
CA ALA A 34 1.01 -2.21 -1.81
C ALA A 34 2.39 -1.67 -2.21
N GLY A 35 2.60 -1.38 -3.50
CA GLY A 35 3.82 -0.73 -4.00
C GLY A 35 4.04 0.65 -3.41
N VAL A 36 3.01 1.51 -3.45
CA VAL A 36 3.06 2.85 -2.84
C VAL A 36 3.28 2.76 -1.33
N GLY A 37 2.59 1.85 -0.64
CA GLY A 37 2.74 1.62 0.80
C GLY A 37 4.14 1.14 1.21
N LEU A 38 4.79 0.34 0.36
CA LEU A 38 6.18 -0.09 0.53
C LEU A 38 7.13 1.09 0.38
N VAL A 39 6.99 1.88 -0.68
CA VAL A 39 7.81 3.08 -0.91
C VAL A 39 7.65 4.06 0.26
N PHE A 40 6.41 4.36 0.66
CA PHE A 40 6.14 5.25 1.78
C PHE A 40 6.73 4.73 3.11
N GLY A 41 6.56 3.43 3.39
CA GLY A 41 7.12 2.78 4.57
C GLY A 41 8.65 2.72 4.59
N THR A 42 9.29 2.67 3.42
CA THR A 42 10.76 2.76 3.28
C THR A 42 11.28 4.19 3.36
N VAL A 43 10.58 5.18 2.78
CA VAL A 43 10.97 6.59 2.82
C VAL A 43 10.86 7.17 4.23
N ILE A 44 9.80 6.83 4.98
CA ILE A 44 9.63 7.21 6.40
C ILE A 44 10.69 6.56 7.32
N LYS A 45 11.40 5.55 6.83
CA LYS A 45 12.48 4.86 7.56
C LYS A 45 13.83 5.60 7.46
N LYS A 46 13.98 6.52 6.50
CA LYS A 46 15.16 7.37 6.32
C LYS A 46 15.01 8.66 7.13
#